data_AF-A0A258BJ41-F1
#
_entry.id   AF-A0A258BJ41-F1
#
_cell.length_a   1.000
_cell.length_b   1.000
_cell.length_c   1.000
_cell.angle_alpha   90.00
_cell.angle_beta   90.00
_cell.angle_gamma   90.00
#
_symmetry.space_group_name_H-M   'P 1'
#
loop_
_entity.id
_entity.type
_entity.pdbx_description
1 polymer ?
#
loop_
_entity_poly.entity_id
_entity_poly.type
_entity_poly.pdbx_seq_one_letter_code
_entity_poly.pdbx_strand_id
1 'polypeptide(L)'
;TSRYFTDRNVRPPLVYRTRHDERALDMVSAGVGATVMPHSYKNGIAAFVDLEGFTPTRQIGLFGPRHELPQTVGNIAEDFRGLVQDYFSGINYR
;
A
#
# COMPACT_ATOMS: atom_id res chain seq x y z
N THR A 1 13.07 11.90 -5.58
CA THR A 1 12.55 11.06 -6.67
C THR A 1 12.70 9.61 -6.27
N SER A 2 11.72 8.74 -6.57
CA SER A 2 11.79 7.30 -6.27
C SER A 2 13.03 6.67 -6.91
N ARG A 3 13.69 5.75 -6.18
CA ARG A 3 14.89 5.03 -6.65
C ARG A 3 14.65 4.32 -7.97
N TYR A 4 13.43 3.80 -8.16
CA TYR A 4 13.00 3.15 -9.40
C TYR A 4 13.27 4.00 -10.66
N PHE A 5 12.93 5.29 -10.61
CA PHE A 5 13.15 6.21 -11.72
C PHE A 5 14.61 6.62 -11.83
N THR A 6 15.27 6.87 -10.70
CA THR A 6 16.66 7.34 -10.70
C THR A 6 17.62 6.31 -11.27
N ASP A 7 17.42 5.03 -10.97
CA ASP A 7 18.26 3.93 -11.47
C ASP A 7 18.11 3.73 -12.99
N ARG A 8 16.99 4.19 -13.57
CA ARG A 8 16.72 4.19 -15.02
C ARG A 8 17.08 5.51 -15.70
N ASN A 9 17.76 6.41 -14.98
CA ASN A 9 18.08 7.77 -15.43
C ASN A 9 16.85 8.61 -15.82
N VAL A 10 15.68 8.30 -15.26
CA VAL A 10 14.43 9.04 -15.46
C VAL A 10 14.24 10.04 -14.32
N ARG A 11 13.88 11.28 -14.65
CA ARG A 11 13.66 12.37 -13.67
C ARG A 11 12.30 13.03 -13.92
N PRO A 12 11.20 12.44 -13.41
CA PRO A 12 9.89 13.07 -13.53
C PRO A 12 9.86 14.41 -12.78
N PRO A 13 9.28 15.48 -13.35
CA PRO A 13 9.15 16.76 -12.67
C PRO A 13 8.25 16.60 -11.43
N LEU A 14 8.68 17.14 -10.29
CA LEU A 14 7.92 17.11 -9.05
C LEU A 14 7.07 18.37 -8.93
N VAL A 15 5.77 18.24 -9.19
CA VAL A 15 4.80 19.35 -9.14
C VAL A 15 4.15 19.53 -7.78
N TYR A 16 4.03 18.46 -6.99
CA TYR A 16 3.39 18.47 -5.67
C TYR A 16 3.96 17.35 -4.79
N ARG A 17 4.05 17.59 -3.47
CA ARG A 17 4.53 16.60 -2.50
C ARG A 17 3.65 16.61 -1.25
N THR A 18 3.22 15.44 -0.83
CA THR A 18 2.48 15.21 0.43
C THR A 18 2.95 13.92 1.08
N ARG A 19 2.62 13.74 2.38
CA ARG A 19 2.79 12.48 3.11
C ARG A 19 1.47 11.70 3.26
N HIS A 20 0.35 12.28 2.82
CA HIS A 20 -0.97 11.68 2.89
C HIS A 20 -1.37 11.18 1.51
N ASP A 21 -1.55 9.86 1.38
CA ASP A 21 -1.84 9.23 0.09
C ASP A 21 -3.19 9.70 -0.48
N GLU A 22 -4.20 9.86 0.37
CA GLU A 22 -5.52 10.42 0.00
C GLU A 22 -5.39 11.81 -0.63
N ARG A 23 -4.59 12.69 -0.02
CA ARG A 23 -4.36 14.02 -0.58
C ARG A 23 -3.64 13.97 -1.92
N ALA A 24 -2.76 12.99 -2.14
CA ALA A 24 -2.13 12.81 -3.45
C ALA A 24 -3.17 12.39 -4.50
N LEU A 25 -4.10 11.51 -4.14
CA LEU A 25 -5.19 11.07 -5.02
C LEU A 25 -6.15 12.22 -5.36
N ASP A 26 -6.48 13.09 -4.40
CA ASP A 26 -7.28 14.30 -4.66
C ASP A 26 -6.62 15.19 -5.71
N MET A 27 -5.30 15.42 -5.58
CA MET A 27 -4.56 16.25 -6.53
C MET A 27 -4.48 15.62 -7.92
N VAL A 28 -4.32 14.30 -8.01
CA VAL A 28 -4.41 13.57 -9.29
C VAL A 28 -5.80 13.70 -9.90
N SER A 29 -6.85 13.55 -9.09
CA SER A 29 -8.24 13.67 -9.54
C SER A 29 -8.57 15.10 -10.00
N ALA A 30 -7.90 16.10 -9.43
CA ALA A 30 -7.95 17.49 -9.85
C ALA A 30 -7.07 17.81 -11.08
N GLY A 31 -6.39 16.81 -11.68
CA GLY A 31 -5.60 16.97 -12.91
C GLY A 31 -4.20 17.55 -12.71
N VAL A 32 -3.70 17.60 -11.47
CA VAL A 32 -2.38 18.19 -11.16
C VAL A 32 -1.23 17.34 -11.69
N GLY A 33 -1.45 16.04 -11.89
CA GLY A 33 -0.47 15.12 -12.44
C GLY A 33 -0.83 13.66 -12.20
N ALA A 34 0.18 12.81 -12.07
CA ALA A 34 0.06 11.40 -11.75
C ALA A 34 0.91 11.03 -10.53
N THR A 35 0.61 9.90 -9.89
CA THR A 35 1.34 9.40 -8.72
C THR A 35 1.56 7.89 -8.80
N VAL A 36 2.61 7.39 -8.13
CA VAL A 36 2.86 5.95 -7.96
C VAL A 36 2.27 5.52 -6.62
N MET A 37 1.42 4.50 -6.62
CA MET A 37 0.72 4.00 -5.43
C MET A 37 0.83 2.48 -5.31
N PRO A 38 0.69 1.90 -4.09
CA PRO A 38 0.52 0.46 -3.93
C PRO A 38 -0.72 -0.06 -4.66
N HIS A 39 -0.66 -1.30 -5.15
CA HIS A 39 -1.76 -1.92 -5.90
C HIS A 39 -3.08 -2.01 -5.09
N SER A 40 -3.01 -1.99 -3.76
CA SER A 40 -4.19 -1.97 -2.89
C SER A 40 -5.13 -0.77 -3.12
N TYR A 41 -4.64 0.30 -3.74
CA TYR A 41 -5.42 1.49 -4.10
C TYR A 41 -6.13 1.37 -5.46
N LYS A 42 -5.94 0.27 -6.20
CA LYS A 42 -6.55 0.08 -7.52
C LYS A 42 -8.08 0.15 -7.48
N ASN A 43 -8.67 -0.42 -6.43
CA ASN A 43 -10.11 -0.39 -6.22
C ASN A 43 -10.48 0.97 -5.59
N GLY A 44 -10.99 1.91 -6.40
CA GLY A 44 -11.43 3.22 -5.92
C GLY A 44 -10.85 4.42 -6.67
N ILE A 45 -10.04 4.21 -7.71
CA ILE A 45 -9.53 5.28 -8.56
C ILE A 45 -9.95 5.10 -10.02
N ALA A 46 -10.11 6.22 -10.74
CA ALA A 46 -10.62 6.22 -12.11
C ALA A 46 -9.69 5.51 -13.11
N ALA A 47 -8.37 5.60 -12.90
CA ALA A 47 -7.38 4.95 -13.75
C ALA A 47 -6.15 4.54 -12.92
N PHE A 48 -5.78 3.26 -13.01
CA PHE A 48 -4.56 2.69 -12.42
C PHE A 48 -3.80 1.96 -13.52
N VAL A 49 -2.54 2.31 -13.77
CA VAL A 49 -1.71 1.71 -14.80
C VAL A 49 -0.49 1.06 -14.16
N ASP A 50 -0.22 -0.19 -14.52
CA ASP A 50 0.96 -0.91 -14.04
C ASP A 50 2.23 -0.35 -14.70
N LEU A 51 3.22 -0.02 -13.88
CA LEU A 51 4.53 0.43 -14.36
C LEU A 51 5.38 -0.79 -14.74
N GLU A 52 5.75 -0.87 -16.01
CA GLU A 52 6.56 -1.98 -16.54
C GLU A 52 7.86 -2.16 -15.76
N GLY A 53 8.08 -3.35 -15.18
CA GLY A 53 9.28 -3.64 -14.39
C GLY A 53 9.31 -2.99 -13.00
N PHE A 54 8.21 -2.40 -12.53
CA PHE A 54 8.06 -1.91 -11.17
C PHE A 54 7.64 -3.04 -10.23
N THR A 55 8.61 -3.77 -9.72
CA THR A 55 8.44 -4.89 -8.78
C THR A 55 8.69 -4.62 -7.29
N PRO A 56 8.89 -3.37 -6.77
CA PRO A 56 9.01 -3.18 -5.33
C PRO A 56 7.78 -3.67 -4.55
N THR A 57 7.99 -4.65 -3.68
CA THR A 57 6.98 -5.14 -2.74
C THR A 57 7.25 -4.61 -1.34
N ARG A 58 6.22 -4.57 -0.50
CA ARG A 58 6.33 -4.25 0.93
C ARG A 58 5.74 -5.39 1.74
N GLN A 59 6.42 -5.74 2.82
CA GLN A 59 5.88 -6.66 3.81
C GLN A 59 5.14 -5.86 4.88
N ILE A 60 3.90 -6.25 5.17
CA ILE A 60 3.09 -5.68 6.25
C ILE A 60 3.08 -6.71 7.38
N GLY A 61 3.52 -6.29 8.57
CA GLY A 61 3.56 -7.14 9.75
C GLY A 61 2.36 -6.90 10.67
N LEU A 62 1.76 -7.97 11.16
CA LEU A 62 0.82 -7.94 12.28
C LEU A 62 1.60 -8.19 13.57
N PHE A 63 1.61 -7.22 14.49
CA PHE A 63 2.33 -7.33 15.76
C PHE A 63 1.34 -7.48 16.92
N GLY A 64 1.56 -8.52 17.73
CA GLY A 64 0.87 -8.70 19.00
C GLY A 64 1.66 -8.10 20.18
N PRO A 65 0.99 -7.90 21.32
CA PRO A 65 1.68 -7.53 22.56
C PRO A 65 2.64 -8.65 23.00
N ARG A 66 3.73 -8.26 23.68
CA ARG A 66 4.70 -9.21 24.24
C ARG A 66 4.29 -9.78 25.60
N HIS A 67 3.26 -9.22 26.23
CA HIS A 67 2.75 -9.67 27.52
C HIS A 67 1.55 -10.60 27.32
N GLU A 68 1.25 -11.39 28.34
CA GLU A 68 0.11 -12.29 28.32
C GLU A 68 -1.20 -11.50 28.33
N LEU A 69 -2.07 -11.82 27.39
CA LEU A 69 -3.39 -11.22 27.28
C LEU A 69 -4.39 -11.97 28.16
N PRO A 70 -5.38 -11.29 28.77
CA PRO A 70 -6.53 -11.96 29.34
C PRO A 70 -7.17 -12.89 28.29
N GLN A 71 -7.60 -14.08 28.72
CA GLN A 71 -8.00 -15.16 27.81
C GLN A 71 -9.03 -14.73 26.75
N THR A 72 -10.04 -13.94 27.13
CA THR A 72 -11.04 -13.41 26.19
C THR A 72 -10.41 -12.57 25.07
N VAL A 73 -9.44 -11.71 25.39
CA VAL A 73 -8.74 -10.87 24.42
C VAL A 73 -7.76 -11.70 23.59
N GLY A 74 -7.11 -12.69 24.20
CA GLY A 74 -6.24 -13.65 23.51
C GLY A 74 -6.98 -14.42 22.42
N ASN A 75 -8.19 -14.90 22.71
CA ASN A 75 -9.03 -15.59 21.73
C ASN A 75 -9.38 -14.69 20.55
N ILE A 76 -9.80 -13.45 20.81
CA ILE A 76 -10.10 -12.47 19.75
C ILE A 76 -8.87 -12.16 18.90
N ALA A 77 -7.68 -12.06 19.51
CA ALA A 77 -6.44 -11.80 18.78
C ALA A 77 -6.08 -12.95 17.84
N GLU A 78 -6.28 -14.20 18.27
CA GLU A 78 -6.06 -15.37 17.41
C GLU A 78 -7.12 -15.51 16.32
N ASP A 79 -8.39 -15.25 16.61
CA ASP A 79 -9.45 -15.20 15.60
C ASP A 79 -9.16 -14.13 14.54
N PHE A 80 -8.72 -12.94 14.96
CA PHE A 80 -8.33 -11.87 14.05
C PHE A 80 -7.10 -12.23 13.22
N ARG A 81 -6.09 -12.88 13.83
CA ARG A 81 -4.91 -13.37 13.10
C ARG A 81 -5.31 -14.37 12.01
N GLY A 82 -6.18 -15.32 12.34
CA GLY A 82 -6.72 -16.29 11.39
C GLY A 82 -7.46 -15.61 10.24
N LEU A 83 -8.38 -14.68 10.55
CA LEU A 83 -9.12 -13.90 9.56
C LEU A 83 -8.18 -13.15 8.60
N VAL A 84 -7.15 -12.49 9.13
CA VAL A 84 -6.17 -11.73 8.32
C VAL A 84 -5.38 -12.68 7.43
N GLN A 85 -4.92 -13.82 7.94
CA GLN A 85 -4.20 -14.83 7.15
C GLN A 85 -5.06 -15.37 6.01
N ASP A 86 -6.30 -15.75 6.29
CA ASP A 86 -7.24 -16.25 5.30
C ASP A 86 -7.53 -15.20 4.23
N TYR A 87 -7.86 -13.97 4.65
CA TYR A 87 -8.16 -12.86 3.74
C TYR A 87 -7.01 -12.58 2.76
N PHE A 88 -5.76 -12.50 3.26
CA PHE A 88 -4.62 -12.21 2.39
C PHE A 88 -4.09 -13.43 1.62
N SER A 89 -4.31 -14.66 2.09
CA SER A 89 -3.96 -15.87 1.34
C SER A 89 -4.78 -16.01 0.04
N GLY A 90 -6.01 -15.50 0.05
CA GLY A 90 -6.89 -15.47 -1.13
C GLY A 90 -6.57 -14.37 -2.14
N ILE A 91 -5.72 -13.39 -1.79
CA ILE A 91 -5.45 -12.23 -2.65
C ILE A 91 -4.12 -12.43 -3.39
N ASN A 92 -4.22 -12.86 -4.65
CA ASN A 92 -3.09 -12.87 -5.57
C ASN A 92 -2.94 -11.47 -6.22
N TYR A 93 -2.14 -10.61 -5.60
CA TYR A 93 -1.61 -9.44 -6.31
C TYR A 93 -0.51 -9.94 -7.27
N ARG A 94 -0.84 -10.02 -8.57
CA ARG A 94 0.13 -10.30 -9.64
C ARG A 94 0.91 -9.04 -10.00
#